data_AF-A0AAQ3V4V6-F1
#
_entry.id   AF-A0AAQ3V4V6-F1
#
_cell.length_a   1.000
_cell.length_b   1.000
_cell.length_c   1.000
_cell.angle_alpha   90.00
_cell.angle_beta   90.00
_cell.angle_gamma   90.00
#
_symmetry.space_group_name_H-M   'P 1'
#
loop_
_entity.id
_entity.type
_entity.pdbx_description
1 polymer ?
#
loop_
_entity_poly.entity_id
_entity_poly.type
_entity_poly.pdbx_seq_one_letter_code
_entity_poly.pdbx_strand_id
1 'polypeptide(L)' 'MRGLSGPDLQSRLIEFGSTLPIVFLTGYMDITVTVKAIKAGADNFFIKPVRSDELLRAIERALARHETALALKGELESR' A
#
# COMPACT_ATOMS: atom_id res chain seq x y z
N MET A 1 5.54 3.28 19.94
CA MET A 1 6.56 2.39 19.33
C MET A 1 7.78 3.23 19.02
N ARG A 2 9.00 2.81 19.38
CA ARG A 2 10.24 3.46 18.93
C ARG A 2 10.64 2.82 17.60
N GLY A 3 10.50 3.56 16.50
CA GLY A 3 10.68 3.08 15.13
C GLY A 3 10.00 4.02 14.13
N LEU A 4 10.19 3.80 12.83
CA LEU A 4 9.51 4.55 11.77
C LEU A 4 8.00 4.36 11.86
N SER A 5 7.22 5.43 11.61
CA SER A 5 5.76 5.29 11.45
C SER A 5 5.43 4.58 10.13
N GLY A 6 4.21 4.05 9.99
CA GLY A 6 3.78 3.41 8.74
C GLY A 6 3.95 4.31 7.49
N PRO A 7 3.48 5.58 7.53
CA PRO A 7 3.72 6.51 6.44
C PRO A 7 5.20 6.82 6.18
N ASP A 8 6.02 6.94 7.24
CA ASP A 8 7.47 7.17 7.05
C ASP A 8 8.14 5.97 6.37
N LEU A 9 7.71 4.75 6.72
CA LEU A 9 8.16 3.53 6.08
C LEU A 9 7.73 3.48 4.60
N GLN A 10 6.49 3.85 4.29
CA GLN A 10 6.00 3.94 2.91
C GLN A 10 6.87 4.89 2.09
N SER A 11 7.09 6.12 2.58
CA SER A 11 7.94 7.10 1.89
C SER A 11 9.33 6.55 1.60
N ARG A 12 9.94 5.89 2.59
CA ARG A 12 11.27 5.30 2.43
C ARG A 12 11.31 4.13 1.45
N LEU A 13 10.27 3.29 1.41
CA LEU A 13 10.16 2.22 0.42
C LEU A 13 10.04 2.79 -1.00
N ILE A 14 9.27 3.85 -1.18
CA ILE A 14 9.13 4.57 -2.47
C ILE A 14 10.47 5.16 -2.89
N GLU A 15 11.21 5.79 -1.98
CA GLU A 15 12.55 6.32 -2.23
C GLU A 15 13.54 5.23 -2.68
N PHE A 16 13.40 4.01 -2.17
CA PHE A 16 14.18 2.85 -2.60
C PHE A 16 13.68 2.20 -3.91
N GLY A 17 12.67 2.78 -4.56
CA GLY A 17 12.09 2.24 -5.80
C GLY A 17 11.27 0.97 -5.59
N SER A 18 10.82 0.69 -4.35
CA SER A 18 9.93 -0.44 -4.08
C SER A 18 8.61 -0.26 -4.81
N THR A 19 8.22 -1.29 -5.56
CA THR A 19 6.93 -1.35 -6.27
C THR A 19 5.89 -2.16 -5.51
N LEU A 20 6.24 -2.73 -4.36
CA LEU A 20 5.35 -3.57 -3.58
C LEU A 20 4.08 -2.82 -3.15
N PRO A 21 2.91 -3.44 -3.29
CA PRO A 21 1.65 -2.85 -2.84
C PRO A 21 1.63 -2.69 -1.32
N ILE A 22 1.07 -1.59 -0.82
CA ILE A 22 1.02 -1.28 0.61
C ILE A 22 -0.43 -1.15 1.07
N VAL A 23 -0.81 -1.97 2.06
CA VAL A 23 -2.10 -1.90 2.74
C VAL A 23 -1.90 -1.49 4.19
N PHE A 24 -2.55 -0.42 4.60
CA PHE A 24 -2.51 0.07 5.98
C PHE A 24 -3.62 -0.55 6.84
N LEU A 25 -3.30 -0.83 8.10
CA LEU A 25 -4.27 -1.24 9.12
C LEU A 25 -3.99 -0.52 10.43
N THR A 26 -4.90 0.35 10.86
CA THR A 26 -4.74 1.20 12.06
C THR A 26 -5.87 0.97 13.06
N GLY A 27 -5.59 1.08 14.36
CA GLY A 27 -6.63 1.20 15.39
C GLY A 27 -7.02 2.65 15.71
N TYR A 28 -6.35 3.62 15.09
CA TYR A 28 -6.54 5.04 15.34
C TYR A 28 -7.06 5.74 14.09
N MET A 29 -8.18 6.44 14.23
CA MET A 29 -8.80 7.18 13.13
C MET A 29 -8.20 8.57 13.03
N ASP A 30 -7.13 8.68 12.24
CA ASP A 30 -6.56 9.96 11.82
C ASP A 30 -6.73 10.12 10.31
N ILE A 31 -7.71 10.94 9.94
CA ILE A 31 -8.04 11.22 8.54
C ILE A 31 -6.83 11.81 7.81
N THR A 32 -6.02 12.63 8.47
CA THR A 32 -4.85 13.24 7.85
C THR A 32 -3.80 12.18 7.49
N VAL A 33 -3.59 11.20 8.37
CA VAL A 33 -2.69 10.07 8.09
C VAL A 33 -3.25 9.18 6.97
N THR A 34 -4.54 8.88 7.00
CA THR A 34 -5.21 8.08 5.97
C THR A 34 -5.07 8.73 4.60
N VAL A 35 -5.40 10.03 4.47
CA VAL A 35 -5.32 10.75 3.21
C VAL A 35 -3.88 10.81 2.70
N LYS A 36 -2.90 11.03 3.59
CA LYS A 36 -1.47 11.02 3.20
C LYS A 36 -1.04 9.67 2.64
N ALA A 37 -1.37 8.58 3.33
CA ALA A 37 -1.01 7.23 2.89
C ALA A 37 -1.60 6.90 1.51
N ILE A 38 -2.89 7.19 1.30
CA ILE A 38 -3.57 6.97 0.02
C ILE A 38 -2.96 7.84 -1.09
N LYS A 39 -2.71 9.13 -0.83
CA LYS A 39 -2.07 10.03 -1.80
C LYS A 39 -0.65 9.60 -2.16
N ALA A 40 0.07 8.97 -1.24
CA ALA A 40 1.39 8.41 -1.47
C ALA A 40 1.36 7.04 -2.20
N GLY A 41 0.19 6.56 -2.62
CA GLY A 41 0.07 5.33 -3.41
C GLY A 41 -0.21 4.07 -2.60
N ALA A 42 -0.73 4.19 -1.38
CA ALA A 42 -1.22 3.01 -0.66
C ALA A 42 -2.44 2.41 -1.37
N ASP A 43 -2.45 1.09 -1.51
CA ASP A 43 -3.51 0.33 -2.18
C ASP A 43 -4.83 0.36 -1.43
N ASN A 44 -4.74 0.33 -0.10
CA ASN A 44 -5.91 0.35 0.78
C ASN A 44 -5.54 0.82 2.20
N PHE A 45 -6.53 1.30 2.94
CA PHE A 45 -6.38 1.70 4.33
C PHE A 45 -7.56 1.20 5.15
N PHE A 46 -7.28 0.44 6.20
CA PHE A 46 -8.28 -0.17 7.07
C PHE A 46 -8.21 0.37 8.49
N ILE A 47 -9.38 0.46 9.12
CA ILE A 47 -9.51 0.76 10.55
C ILE A 47 -9.87 -0.54 11.27
N LYS A 48 -9.22 -0.81 12.41
CA LYS A 48 -9.53 -1.96 13.26
C LYS A 48 -10.86 -1.72 14.00
N PRO A 49 -11.70 -2.75 14.17
CA PRO A 49 -11.51 -4.11 13.65
C PRO A 49 -11.82 -4.21 12.15
N VAL A 50 -10.98 -4.94 11.42
CA VAL A 50 -11.23 -5.30 10.02
C VAL A 50 -11.61 -6.78 9.96
N ARG A 51 -12.56 -7.14 9.11
CA ARG A 51 -12.88 -8.55 8.89
C ARG A 51 -11.79 -9.22 8.06
N SER A 52 -11.40 -10.44 8.42
CA SER A 52 -10.33 -11.18 7.74
C SER A 52 -10.62 -11.36 6.25
N ASP A 53 -11.87 -11.65 5.89
CA ASP A 53 -12.28 -11.84 4.50
C ASP A 53 -12.17 -10.55 3.67
N GLU A 54 -12.43 -9.39 4.28
CA GLU A 54 -12.28 -8.10 3.64
C GLU A 54 -10.80 -7.73 3.43
N LEU A 55 -9.96 -7.98 4.44
CA LEU A 55 -8.52 -7.76 4.36
C LEU A 55 -7.87 -8.65 3.28
N LEU A 56 -8.22 -9.95 3.26
CA LEU A 56 -7.72 -10.89 2.25
C LEU A 56 -8.09 -10.44 0.84
N ARG A 57 -9.35 -10.08 0.59
CA ARG A 57 -9.77 -9.58 -0.72
C ARG A 57 -9.02 -8.32 -1.13
N ALA A 58 -8.68 -7.43 -0.19
CA ALA A 58 -7.90 -6.24 -0.52
C ALA A 58 -6.45 -6.57 -0.87
N ILE A 59 -5.83 -7.52 -0.17
CA ILE A 59 -4.48 -8.01 -0.49
C ILE A 59 -4.48 -8.67 -1.87
N GLU A 60 -5.43 -9.55 -2.17
CA GLU A 60 -5.56 -10.20 -3.49
C GLU A 60 -5.69 -9.18 -4.62
N ARG A 61 -6.54 -8.15 -4.44
CA ARG A 61 -6.67 -7.07 -5.43
C ARG A 61 -5.38 -6.26 -5.59
N ALA A 62 -4.68 -5.99 -4.50
CA ALA A 62 -3.43 -5.24 -4.53
C ALA A 62 -2.34 -6.01 -5.28
N LEU A 63 -2.24 -7.32 -5.04
CA LEU A 63 -1.32 -8.20 -5.76
C LEU A 63 -1.65 -8.30 -7.26
N ALA A 64 -2.91 -8.52 -7.62
CA ALA A 64 -3.32 -8.61 -9.03
C ALA A 64 -3.03 -7.30 -9.80
N ARG A 65 -3.25 -6.13 -9.17
CA ARG A 65 -2.88 -4.83 -9.73
C ARG A 65 -1.37 -4.70 -9.92
N HIS A 66 -0.59 -5.14 -8.93
CA HIS A 66 0.86 -5.09 -8.99
C HIS A 66 1.43 -5.97 -10.11
N GLU A 67 0.94 -7.20 -10.26
CA GLU A 67 1.34 -8.11 -11.35
C GLU A 67 1.05 -7.48 -12.73
N THR A 68 -0.13 -6.90 -12.90
CA THR A 68 -0.50 -6.20 -14.14
C THR A 68 0.44 -5.02 -14.43
N ALA A 69 0.79 -4.24 -13.41
CA ALA A 69 1.69 -3.10 -13.55
C ALA A 69 3.13 -3.53 -13.91
N LEU A 70 3.62 -4.63 -13.34
CA LEU A 70 4.93 -5.19 -13.69
C LEU A 70 4.97 -5.70 -15.13
N ALA A 71 3.92 -6.37 -15.59
CA ALA A 71 3.83 -6.84 -16.97
C ALA A 71 3.90 -5.67 -17.97
N LEU A 72 3.10 -4.62 -17.75
CA LEU A 72 3.11 -3.43 -18.60
C LEU A 72 4.47 -2.70 -18.60
N LYS A 73 5.12 -2.62 -17.43
CA LYS A 73 6.45 -2.01 -17.32
C LYS A 73 7.50 -2.79 -18.13
N GLY A 74 7.47 -4.12 -18.06
CA GLY A 74 8.36 -4.97 -18.85
C GLY A 74 8.14 -4.84 -20.36
N GLU A 75 6.89 -4.68 -20.81
CA GLU A 75 6.57 -4.43 -22.23
C GLU A 75 7.09 -3.08 -22.73
N LEU A 76 6.99 -2.03 -21.90
CA LEU A 76 7.49 -0.69 -22.24
C LEU A 76 9.01 -0.62 -22.26
N GLU A 77 9.69 -1.32 -21.35
CA GLU A 77 11.16 -1.39 -21.31
C GLU A 77 11.77 -2.24 -22.44
N SER A 78 10.95 -3.05 -23.12
CA SER A 78 11.37 -3.91 -24.23
C SER A 78 11.19 -3.28 -25.64
N ARG A 79 10.79 -2.00 -25.72
CA ARG A 79 10.61 -1.25 -26.98
C ARG A 79 11.69 -0.17 -27.12
#